data_AF-B7KX15-F1
#
_entry.id   AF-B7KX15-F1
#
_cell.length_a   1.000
_cell.length_b   1.000
_cell.length_c   1.000
_cell.angle_alpha   90.00
_cell.angle_beta   90.00
_cell.angle_gamma   90.00
#
_symmetry.space_group_name_H-M   'P 1'
#
loop_
_entity.id
_entity.type
_entity.pdbx_description
1 polymer ?
#
loop_
_entity_poly.entity_id
_entity_poly.type
_entity_poly.pdbx_seq_one_letter_code
_entity_poly.pdbx_strand_id
1 'polypeptide(L)' 'MATSSNAACQSCRFFDDHKTNGAQAAGDQGLCRFNPPVSQPDPQSQGLWPVVASKDWCGHFTADLAPAE' A
#
# COMPACT_ATOMS: atom_id res chain seq x y z
N MET A 1 8.37 -0.90 21.16
CA MET A 1 8.53 -1.06 19.69
C MET A 1 8.13 -2.49 19.38
N ALA A 2 6.91 -2.71 18.88
CA ALA A 2 6.47 -4.06 18.52
C ALA A 2 7.30 -4.50 17.30
N THR A 3 8.22 -5.44 17.51
CA THR A 3 8.96 -6.11 16.44
C THR A 3 8.00 -7.08 15.77
N SER A 4 7.21 -6.59 14.82
CA SER A 4 6.29 -7.40 14.03
C SER A 4 7.09 -8.26 13.07
N SER A 5 7.40 -9.49 13.46
CA SER A 5 8.20 -10.46 12.69
C SER A 5 7.59 -10.88 11.34
N ASN A 6 6.44 -10.29 10.94
CA ASN A 6 5.72 -10.54 9.68
C ASN A 6 5.15 -9.25 9.06
N ALA A 7 5.76 -8.08 9.29
CA ALA A 7 5.29 -6.83 8.68
C ALA A 7 5.51 -6.85 7.15
N ALA A 8 4.42 -7.02 6.39
CA ALA A 8 4.42 -6.97 4.93
C ALA A 8 3.14 -6.28 4.42
N CYS A 9 3.22 -5.63 3.26
CA CYS A 9 2.09 -4.93 2.63
C CYS A 9 0.83 -5.78 2.56
N GLN A 10 0.90 -7.03 2.11
CA GLN A 10 -0.27 -7.94 2.02
C GLN A 10 -1.05 -8.15 3.34
N SER A 11 -0.43 -7.89 4.48
CA SER A 11 -1.04 -8.03 5.82
C SER A 11 -1.38 -6.69 6.49
N CYS A 12 -1.12 -5.59 5.79
CA CYS A 12 -1.31 -4.24 6.31
C CYS A 12 -2.66 -3.68 5.84
N ARG A 13 -3.42 -3.06 6.76
CA ARG A 13 -4.72 -2.42 6.48
C ARG A 13 -4.68 -1.36 5.37
N PHE A 14 -3.49 -0.84 5.06
CA PHE A 14 -3.28 0.19 4.04
C PHE A 14 -2.85 -0.36 2.68
N PHE A 15 -2.78 -1.67 2.48
CA PHE A 15 -2.50 -2.24 1.17
C PHE A 15 -3.79 -2.35 0.36
N ASP A 16 -3.75 -1.88 -0.88
CA ASP A 16 -4.85 -1.97 -1.84
C ASP A 16 -4.37 -2.75 -3.07
N ASP A 17 -4.76 -4.01 -3.16
CA ASP A 17 -4.38 -4.95 -4.22
C ASP A 17 -5.36 -4.96 -5.40
N HIS A 18 -6.50 -4.27 -5.30
CA HIS A 18 -7.53 -4.32 -6.33
C HIS A 18 -7.20 -3.45 -7.55
N LYS A 19 -6.44 -2.36 -7.36
CA LYS A 19 -6.20 -1.32 -8.38
C LYS A 19 -4.84 -0.65 -8.17
N THR A 20 -4.17 -0.29 -9.26
CA THR A 20 -2.95 0.52 -9.26
C THR A 20 -3.09 1.72 -10.19
N ASN A 21 -3.02 2.96 -9.69
CA ASN A 21 -2.94 4.19 -10.50
C ASN A 21 -3.77 4.23 -11.82
N GLY A 22 -5.03 3.73 -11.77
CA GLY A 22 -5.94 3.69 -12.93
C GLY A 22 -5.91 2.39 -13.75
N ALA A 23 -5.06 1.44 -13.41
CA ALA A 23 -4.97 0.10 -13.99
C ALA A 23 -5.30 -0.99 -12.96
N GLN A 24 -5.51 -2.21 -13.45
CA GLN A 24 -5.63 -3.39 -12.60
C GLN A 24 -4.24 -3.78 -12.07
N ALA A 25 -4.18 -4.25 -10.82
CA ALA A 25 -2.93 -4.76 -10.27
C ALA A 25 -2.39 -5.93 -11.09
N ALA A 26 -1.06 -5.99 -11.26
CA ALA A 26 -0.37 -7.06 -11.97
C ALA A 26 0.42 -7.93 -10.97
N GLY A 27 0.17 -9.23 -10.98
CA GLY A 27 0.86 -10.18 -10.08
C GLY A 27 0.51 -9.92 -8.62
N ASP A 28 1.53 -9.80 -7.77
CA ASP A 28 1.42 -9.52 -6.33
C ASP A 28 1.57 -8.04 -5.98
N GLN A 29 1.41 -7.14 -6.95
CA GLN A 29 1.51 -5.70 -6.75
C GLN A 29 0.21 -5.10 -6.19
N GLY A 30 0.35 -4.01 -5.45
CA GLY A 30 -0.75 -3.16 -5.03
C GLY A 30 -0.25 -1.78 -4.67
N LEU A 31 -1.10 -0.97 -4.04
CA LEU A 31 -0.76 0.38 -3.59
C LEU A 31 -0.55 0.42 -2.08
N CYS A 32 0.52 1.08 -1.64
CA CYS A 32 0.69 1.43 -0.22
C CYS A 32 -0.05 2.74 0.08
N ARG A 33 -1.23 2.65 0.69
CA ARG A 33 -2.08 3.80 1.03
C ARG A 33 -1.67 4.54 2.30
N PHE A 34 -0.66 4.04 3.03
CA PHE A 34 -0.10 4.75 4.17
C PHE A 34 0.76 5.94 3.70
N ASN A 35 1.53 5.74 2.63
CA ASN A 35 2.32 6.79 2.02
C ASN A 35 1.46 7.55 1.00
N PRO A 36 1.33 8.88 1.11
CA PRO A 36 0.50 9.66 0.20
C PRO A 36 1.01 9.59 -1.25
N PRO A 37 0.17 9.93 -2.24
CA PRO A 37 0.59 10.03 -3.64
C PRO A 37 1.76 10.98 -3.84
N VAL A 38 2.64 10.62 -4.76
CA VAL A 38 3.76 11.46 -5.17
C VAL A 38 3.30 12.44 -6.25
N SER A 39 3.61 13.72 -6.05
CA SER A 39 3.39 14.77 -7.04
C SER A 39 4.08 14.44 -8.37
N GLN A 40 3.38 14.69 -9.48
CA GLN A 40 3.93 14.46 -10.81
C GLN A 40 4.60 15.72 -11.36
N PRO A 41 5.60 15.58 -12.27
CA PRO A 41 6.25 16.73 -12.90
C PRO A 41 5.30 17.59 -13.72
N ASP A 42 4.29 16.97 -14.32
CA ASP A 42 3.26 17.65 -15.10
C ASP A 42 2.15 18.17 -14.16
N PRO A 43 1.80 19.47 -14.23
CA PRO A 43 0.86 20.09 -13.30
C PRO A 43 -0.60 19.67 -13.50
N GLN A 44 -0.94 19.04 -14.62
CA GLN A 44 -2.28 18.52 -14.91
C GLN A 44 -2.41 17.02 -14.59
N SER A 45 -1.29 16.34 -14.33
CA SER A 45 -1.25 14.92 -14.01
C SER A 45 -1.67 14.67 -12.56
N GLN A 46 -2.43 13.59 -12.35
CA GLN A 46 -2.82 13.14 -11.01
C GLN A 46 -1.62 12.60 -10.24
N GLY A 47 -1.59 12.79 -8.93
CA GLY A 47 -0.60 12.17 -8.05
C GLY A 47 -0.67 10.64 -8.11
N LEU A 48 0.48 9.99 -8.11
CA LEU A 48 0.57 8.52 -8.19
C LEU A 48 0.84 7.93 -6.82
N TRP A 49 0.02 6.97 -6.42
CA TRP A 49 0.29 6.19 -5.21
C TRP A 49 1.52 5.30 -5.43
N PRO A 50 2.34 5.06 -4.39
CA PRO A 50 3.43 4.10 -4.49
C PRO A 50 2.90 2.70 -4.78
N VAL A 51 3.36 2.11 -5.89
CA VAL A 51 3.13 0.69 -6.20
C VAL A 51 4.19 -0.12 -5.46
N VAL A 52 3.74 -1.16 -4.76
CA VAL A 52 4.58 -2.02 -3.92
C VAL A 52 4.23 -3.48 -4.17
N ALA A 53 5.19 -4.37 -3.98
CA ALA A 53 4.94 -5.81 -3.95
C ALA A 53 4.28 -6.22 -2.62
N SER A 54 3.58 -7.34 -2.63
CA SER A 54 2.88 -7.88 -1.44
C SER A 54 3.80 -8.09 -0.24
N LYS A 55 5.09 -8.36 -0.49
CA LYS A 55 6.11 -8.62 0.53
C LYS A 55 6.91 -7.39 0.96
N ASP A 56 6.67 -6.23 0.34
CA ASP A 56 7.37 -5.00 0.70
C ASP A 56 6.97 -4.51 2.10
N TRP A 57 7.84 -3.69 2.70
CA TRP A 57 7.60 -3.05 3.98
C TRP A 57 8.14 -1.63 3.98
N CYS A 58 7.28 -0.66 4.29
CA CYS A 58 7.61 0.77 4.27
C CYS A 58 8.03 1.34 5.65
N GLY A 59 8.24 0.49 6.66
CA GLY A 59 8.52 0.92 8.04
C GLY A 59 7.26 1.17 8.88
N HIS A 60 6.07 1.19 8.27
CA HIS A 60 4.78 1.33 8.93
C HIS A 60 3.93 0.08 8.77
N PHE A 61 3.22 -0.31 9.84
CA PHE A 61 2.32 -1.46 9.84
C PHE A 61 1.12 -1.17 10.73
N THR A 62 -0.07 -1.52 10.24
CA THR A 62 -1.29 -1.56 11.04
C THR A 62 -2.03 -2.81 10.60
N ALA A 63 -2.18 -3.75 11.55
CA ALA A 63 -2.99 -4.93 11.30
C ALA A 63 -4.43 -4.50 10.99
N ASP A 64 -5.08 -5.23 10.09
CA ASP A 64 -6.52 -5.09 9.94
C ASP A 64 -7.17 -5.51 11.27
N LEU A 65 -7.87 -4.57 11.91
CA LEU A 65 -8.66 -4.89 13.09
C LEU A 65 -9.86 -5.67 12.56
N ALA A 66 -9.79 -7.00 12.64
CA ALA A 66 -11.00 -7.82 12.53
C ALA A 66 -12.03 -7.20 13.49
N PRO A 67 -13.27 -6.92 13.04
CA PRO A 67 -14.30 -6.44 13.95
C PRO A 67 -14.42 -7.45 15.08
N ALA A 68 -14.29 -6.97 16.32
CA ALA A 68 -14.57 -7.81 17.49
C ALA A 68 -16.05 -8.17 17.44
N GLU A 69 -16.36 -9.45 17.25
CA GLU A 69 -17.69 -10.03 17.46
C GLU A 69 -18.11 -9.95 18.93
#